data_AF-A0A3B0UEV1-F1
#
_entry.id   AF-A0A3B0UEV1-F1
#
_cell.length_a   1.000
_cell.length_b   1.000
_cell.length_c   1.000
_cell.angle_alpha   90.00
_cell.angle_beta   90.00
_cell.angle_gamma   90.00
#
_symmetry.space_group_name_H-M   'P 1'
#
loop_
_entity.id
_entity.type
_entity.pdbx_description
1 polymer ?
#
loop_
_entity_poly.entity_id
_entity_poly.type
_entity_poly.pdbx_seq_one_letter_code
_entity_poly.pdbx_strand_id
1 'polypeptide(L)'
;MSTKRNYSSVVSLLIIVATIHWSFSSLMPNKISDLKTPKNEFSTERALVHLKEISKKPHYVGTQNHKGVRNYIIKELEKLGLTVEIQTQTAINKKWRSGTETKNILAKIKGSEPGKALLLLSHYDSAVHSSFGASDAGSGVVTILEGVRAFLANNKQPKNDIIILISDGEELGLLGANAFVNHHPWAKEVQLVLNFEARGSGGPSYMLMETNGGNENLVKAFNKSNPKYPVASSLMYSVYKMLPNDTDLTVFREDGNINGYNFAFIDDHFDYHTAQDSYARLDRNTLQHQADYLMPLLNYFADASLDNLSAEEDFVYFNFPFFKLIYYSFSWVTPMLIISFLIFLAFIIYGIK
;
A
#
# COMPACT_ATOMS: atom_id res chain seq x y z
N MET A 1 50.06 16.54 34.29
CA MET A 1 49.34 16.61 33.00
C MET A 1 47.94 16.07 33.22
N SER A 2 46.92 16.91 33.08
CA SER A 2 45.52 16.54 33.28
C SER A 2 45.06 15.64 32.14
N THR A 3 44.77 14.37 32.44
CA THR A 3 44.10 13.45 31.51
C THR A 3 42.66 13.93 31.33
N LYS A 4 42.42 14.80 30.35
CA LYS A 4 41.06 15.11 29.90
C LYS A 4 40.43 13.79 29.48
N ARG A 5 39.47 13.30 30.27
CA ARG A 5 38.64 12.15 29.88
C ARG A 5 37.97 12.50 28.55
N ASN A 6 38.33 11.77 27.50
CA ASN A 6 37.77 11.97 26.18
C ASN A 6 36.40 11.31 26.15
N TYR A 7 35.35 12.07 26.47
CA TYR A 7 33.96 11.59 26.45
C TYR A 7 33.41 11.43 25.03
N SER A 8 34.20 11.71 23.97
CA SER A 8 33.75 11.64 22.58
C SER A 8 33.20 10.26 22.23
N SER A 9 33.86 9.18 22.64
CA SER A 9 33.41 7.80 22.36
C SER A 9 32.06 7.48 23.00
N VAL A 10 31.81 7.99 24.22
CA VAL A 10 30.53 7.82 24.90
C VAL A 10 29.43 8.60 24.18
N VAL A 11 29.72 9.85 23.78
CA VAL A 11 28.78 10.68 23.01
C VAL A 11 28.47 10.03 21.66
N SER A 12 29.47 9.55 20.92
CA SER A 12 29.26 8.85 19.66
C SER A 12 28.41 7.59 19.82
N LEU A 13 28.65 6.78 20.87
CA LEU A 13 27.83 5.61 21.16
C LEU A 13 26.38 5.98 21.44
N LEU A 14 26.15 7.02 22.26
CA LEU A 14 24.80 7.50 22.55
C LEU A 14 24.07 8.00 21.29
N ILE A 15 24.78 8.72 20.41
CA ILE A 15 24.23 9.16 19.13
C ILE A 15 23.86 7.97 18.26
N ILE A 16 24.72 6.96 18.14
CA ILE A 16 24.44 5.74 17.37
C ILE A 16 23.20 5.03 17.93
N VAL A 17 23.15 4.80 19.25
CA VAL A 17 22.02 4.13 19.90
C VAL A 17 20.73 4.92 19.70
N ALA A 18 20.76 6.24 19.90
CA ALA A 18 19.60 7.10 19.66
C ALA A 18 19.14 7.06 18.20
N THR A 19 20.08 7.05 17.26
CA THR A 19 19.79 7.01 15.81
C THR A 19 19.19 5.67 15.41
N ILE A 20 19.71 4.56 15.93
CA ILE A 20 19.16 3.21 15.71
C ILE A 20 17.74 3.13 16.29
N HIS A 21 17.56 3.50 17.56
CA HIS A 21 16.25 3.46 18.21
C HIS A 21 15.23 4.29 17.43
N TRP A 22 15.62 5.50 17.05
CA TRP A 22 14.73 6.39 16.33
C TRP A 22 14.41 5.88 14.92
N SER A 23 15.41 5.35 14.19
CA SER A 23 15.21 4.72 12.88
C SER A 23 14.08 3.70 12.95
N PHE A 24 14.14 2.74 13.88
CA PHE A 24 13.08 1.75 14.09
C PHE A 24 11.74 2.37 14.51
N SER A 25 11.74 3.32 15.44
CA SER A 25 10.51 3.97 15.91
C SER A 25 9.79 4.80 14.84
N SER A 26 10.50 5.17 13.78
CA SER A 26 9.99 6.01 12.69
C SER A 26 9.39 5.23 11.53
N LEU A 27 9.60 3.90 11.48
CA LEU A 27 9.15 3.06 10.37
C LEU A 27 7.65 2.82 10.39
N MET A 28 7.03 2.74 11.57
CA MET A 28 5.61 2.41 11.71
C MET A 28 5.04 2.99 13.02
N PRO A 29 3.72 3.15 13.13
CA PRO A 29 3.08 3.55 14.37
C PRO A 29 3.37 2.56 15.52
N ASN A 30 3.46 3.07 16.74
CA ASN A 30 3.60 2.27 17.97
C ASN A 30 2.30 2.21 18.80
N LYS A 31 1.23 2.78 18.27
CA LYS A 31 -0.10 2.85 18.88
C LYS A 31 -1.13 2.69 17.79
N ILE A 32 -2.22 2.02 18.12
CA ILE A 32 -3.38 1.87 17.24
C ILE A 32 -4.50 2.80 17.69
N SER A 33 -5.34 3.19 16.74
CA SER A 33 -6.58 3.91 16.96
C SER A 33 -7.67 2.98 17.54
N ASP A 34 -8.47 3.51 18.45
CA ASP A 34 -9.41 2.75 19.26
C ASP A 34 -10.88 3.04 18.88
N LEU A 35 -11.85 2.40 19.54
CA LEU A 35 -13.27 2.62 19.27
C LEU A 35 -13.76 4.03 19.64
N LYS A 36 -13.00 4.80 20.44
CA LYS A 36 -13.32 6.18 20.81
C LYS A 36 -12.82 7.19 19.78
N THR A 37 -11.96 6.77 18.85
CA THR A 37 -11.52 7.59 17.72
C THR A 37 -12.73 8.19 16.99
N PRO A 38 -12.72 9.51 16.69
CA PRO A 38 -13.82 10.20 16.01
C PRO A 38 -14.34 9.45 14.77
N LYS A 39 -15.62 9.63 14.47
CA LYS A 39 -16.25 8.93 13.32
C LYS A 39 -15.61 9.31 11.99
N ASN A 40 -15.12 10.53 11.84
CA ASN A 40 -14.46 10.99 10.63
C ASN A 40 -12.97 10.64 10.55
N GLU A 41 -12.47 9.86 11.51
CA GLU A 41 -11.11 9.33 11.54
C GLU A 41 -11.13 7.79 11.47
N PHE A 42 -10.04 7.21 10.97
CA PHE A 42 -9.86 5.78 10.89
C PHE A 42 -9.67 5.17 12.28
N SER A 43 -10.34 4.06 12.58
CA SER A 43 -10.13 3.26 13.79
C SER A 43 -9.70 1.83 13.46
N THR A 44 -8.51 1.45 13.88
CA THR A 44 -7.99 0.09 13.76
C THR A 44 -8.89 -0.89 14.51
N GLU A 45 -9.40 -0.54 15.69
CA GLU A 45 -10.35 -1.42 16.40
C GLU A 45 -11.67 -1.63 15.63
N ARG A 46 -12.17 -0.64 14.89
CA ARG A 46 -13.34 -0.83 14.01
C ARG A 46 -13.01 -1.71 12.80
N ALA A 47 -11.85 -1.50 12.16
CA ALA A 47 -11.38 -2.35 11.06
C ALA A 47 -11.23 -3.83 11.50
N LEU A 48 -10.71 -4.06 12.71
CA LEU A 48 -10.53 -5.39 13.28
C LEU A 48 -11.85 -6.14 13.51
N VAL A 49 -12.98 -5.44 13.71
CA VAL A 49 -14.30 -6.09 13.78
C VAL A 49 -14.62 -6.78 12.46
N HIS A 50 -14.41 -6.10 11.34
CA HIS A 50 -14.59 -6.69 10.01
C HIS A 50 -13.60 -7.81 9.76
N LEU A 51 -12.35 -7.63 10.17
CA LEU A 51 -11.31 -8.61 9.92
C LEU A 51 -11.61 -9.93 10.59
N LYS A 52 -12.07 -9.86 11.85
CA LYS A 52 -12.47 -11.03 12.63
C LYS A 52 -13.61 -11.80 11.98
N GLU A 53 -14.49 -11.14 11.23
CA GLU A 53 -15.60 -11.79 10.53
C GLU A 53 -15.16 -12.48 9.24
N ILE A 54 -14.33 -11.81 8.41
CA ILE A 54 -13.91 -12.34 7.12
C ILE A 54 -12.84 -13.44 7.22
N SER A 55 -12.01 -13.40 8.28
CA SER A 55 -10.91 -14.37 8.50
C SER A 55 -11.25 -15.52 9.44
N LYS A 56 -12.54 -15.84 9.65
CA LYS A 56 -12.94 -16.97 10.53
C LYS A 56 -12.55 -18.33 9.98
N LYS A 57 -12.51 -18.45 8.66
CA LYS A 57 -12.27 -19.69 7.93
C LYS A 57 -11.56 -19.38 6.62
N PRO A 58 -10.80 -20.35 6.07
CA PRO A 58 -10.29 -20.24 4.72
C PRO A 58 -11.42 -19.98 3.73
N HIS A 59 -11.17 -19.05 2.81
CA HIS A 59 -12.17 -18.51 1.90
C HIS A 59 -11.61 -18.34 0.49
N TYR A 60 -10.78 -19.28 0.05
CA TYR A 60 -10.29 -19.37 -1.32
C TYR A 60 -11.43 -19.57 -2.33
N VAL A 61 -11.17 -19.17 -3.57
CA VAL A 61 -12.15 -19.17 -4.66
C VAL A 61 -12.89 -20.50 -4.79
N GLY A 62 -14.21 -20.41 -4.98
CA GLY A 62 -15.10 -21.57 -5.16
C GLY A 62 -15.69 -22.16 -3.87
N THR A 63 -15.22 -21.76 -2.68
CA THR A 63 -15.77 -22.25 -1.41
C THR A 63 -17.06 -21.52 -0.98
N GLN A 64 -17.82 -22.11 -0.05
CA GLN A 64 -18.97 -21.42 0.56
C GLN A 64 -18.54 -20.23 1.42
N ASN A 65 -17.38 -20.32 2.09
CA ASN A 65 -16.85 -19.23 2.90
C ASN A 65 -16.46 -18.03 2.02
N HIS A 66 -15.87 -18.26 0.85
CA HIS A 66 -15.60 -17.22 -0.16
C HIS A 66 -16.85 -16.41 -0.51
N LYS A 67 -17.95 -17.10 -0.83
CA LYS A 67 -19.27 -16.45 -1.04
C LYS A 67 -19.76 -15.71 0.21
N GLY A 68 -19.52 -16.27 1.41
CA GLY A 68 -19.84 -15.65 2.69
C GLY A 68 -19.10 -14.33 2.91
N VAL A 69 -17.79 -14.31 2.68
CA VAL A 69 -16.93 -13.12 2.75
C VAL A 69 -17.37 -12.07 1.75
N ARG A 70 -17.58 -12.44 0.48
CA ARG A 70 -18.10 -11.52 -0.55
C ARG A 70 -19.40 -10.85 -0.09
N ASN A 71 -20.37 -11.65 0.36
CA ASN A 71 -21.66 -11.15 0.82
C ASN A 71 -21.56 -10.28 2.08
N TYR A 72 -20.58 -10.54 2.95
CA TYR A 72 -20.31 -9.69 4.11
C TYR A 72 -19.81 -8.31 3.65
N ILE A 73 -18.79 -8.28 2.79
CA ILE A 73 -18.20 -7.03 2.27
C ILE A 73 -19.26 -6.19 1.54
N ILE A 74 -20.08 -6.81 0.67
CA ILE A 74 -21.19 -6.13 -0.01
C ILE A 74 -22.11 -5.44 1.01
N LYS A 75 -22.54 -6.17 2.05
CA LYS A 75 -23.43 -5.61 3.08
C LYS A 75 -22.80 -4.47 3.86
N GLU A 76 -21.50 -4.57 4.17
CA GLU A 76 -20.81 -3.47 4.87
C GLU A 76 -20.70 -2.23 3.99
N LEU A 77 -20.41 -2.36 2.69
CA LEU A 77 -20.43 -1.24 1.75
C LEU A 77 -21.83 -0.62 1.60
N GLU A 78 -22.87 -1.45 1.49
CA GLU A 78 -24.27 -0.98 1.42
C GLU A 78 -24.69 -0.24 2.70
N LYS A 79 -24.24 -0.67 3.89
CA LYS A 79 -24.48 0.04 5.15
C LYS A 79 -23.84 1.43 5.20
N LEU A 80 -22.80 1.66 4.39
CA LEU A 80 -22.21 3.00 4.22
C LEU A 80 -23.00 3.87 3.24
N GLY A 81 -24.10 3.35 2.67
CA GLY A 81 -24.93 4.05 1.69
C GLY A 81 -24.40 3.97 0.26
N LEU A 82 -23.46 3.06 -0.01
CA LEU A 82 -22.91 2.86 -1.35
C LEU A 82 -23.75 1.86 -2.15
N THR A 83 -23.98 2.16 -3.43
CA THR A 83 -24.51 1.19 -4.38
C THR A 83 -23.39 0.26 -4.82
N VAL A 84 -23.57 -1.03 -4.58
CA VAL A 84 -22.59 -2.06 -4.93
C VAL A 84 -22.98 -2.74 -6.25
N GLU A 85 -22.01 -2.87 -7.14
CA GLU A 85 -22.08 -3.67 -8.36
C GLU A 85 -21.22 -4.92 -8.20
N ILE A 86 -21.71 -6.06 -8.66
CA ILE A 86 -20.92 -7.30 -8.74
C ILE A 86 -20.56 -7.53 -10.20
N GLN A 87 -19.30 -7.34 -10.56
CA GLN A 87 -18.81 -7.69 -11.89
C GLN A 87 -18.57 -9.20 -11.92
N THR A 88 -19.45 -9.94 -12.61
CA THR A 88 -19.23 -11.36 -12.91
C THR A 88 -18.57 -11.48 -14.28
N GLN A 89 -17.35 -12.01 -14.33
CA GLN A 89 -16.58 -12.10 -15.57
C GLN A 89 -15.68 -13.34 -15.58
N THR A 90 -15.73 -14.12 -16.66
CA THR A 90 -14.72 -15.15 -16.91
C THR A 90 -13.41 -14.47 -17.29
N ALA A 91 -12.38 -14.65 -16.46
CA ALA A 91 -11.05 -14.13 -16.68
C ALA A 91 -10.06 -15.28 -16.91
N ILE A 92 -9.08 -15.04 -17.77
CA ILE A 92 -8.03 -16.01 -18.09
C ILE A 92 -6.70 -15.27 -18.05
N ASN A 93 -5.81 -15.69 -17.15
CA ASN A 93 -4.46 -15.17 -17.10
C ASN A 93 -3.48 -16.19 -17.71
N LYS A 94 -2.94 -15.85 -18.89
CA LYS A 94 -2.04 -16.74 -19.64
C LYS A 94 -0.69 -16.92 -18.95
N LYS A 95 -0.19 -15.90 -18.24
CA LYS A 95 1.08 -15.96 -17.49
C LYS A 95 0.99 -17.03 -16.41
N TRP A 96 -0.12 -17.05 -15.69
CA TRP A 96 -0.40 -17.97 -14.59
C TRP A 96 -1.05 -19.29 -15.02
N ARG A 97 -1.44 -19.41 -16.30
CA ARG A 97 -2.13 -20.58 -16.88
C ARG A 97 -3.39 -20.95 -16.10
N SER A 98 -4.12 -19.93 -15.67
CA SER A 98 -5.30 -20.04 -14.83
C SER A 98 -6.50 -19.33 -15.44
N GLY A 99 -7.69 -19.72 -15.00
CA GLY A 99 -8.92 -19.05 -15.40
C GLY A 99 -10.12 -19.54 -14.61
N THR A 100 -11.02 -18.62 -14.30
CA THR A 100 -12.26 -18.89 -13.56
C THR A 100 -13.27 -17.78 -13.81
N GLU A 101 -14.53 -18.00 -13.42
CA GLU A 101 -15.50 -16.91 -13.29
C GLU A 101 -15.24 -16.15 -11.99
N THR A 102 -14.84 -14.90 -12.12
CA THR A 102 -14.56 -13.97 -11.02
C THR A 102 -15.80 -13.16 -10.67
N LYS A 103 -15.93 -12.74 -9.41
CA LYS A 103 -17.02 -11.89 -8.91
C LYS A 103 -16.46 -10.74 -8.09
N ASN A 104 -15.88 -9.77 -8.79
CA ASN A 104 -15.36 -8.54 -8.18
C ASN A 104 -16.50 -7.76 -7.51
N ILE A 105 -16.19 -7.12 -6.38
CA ILE A 105 -17.08 -6.21 -5.66
C ILE A 105 -16.69 -4.78 -6.01
N LEU A 106 -17.61 -4.03 -6.57
CA LEU A 106 -17.39 -2.66 -7.04
C LEU A 106 -18.33 -1.70 -6.33
N ALA A 107 -17.80 -0.56 -5.91
CA ALA A 107 -18.62 0.58 -5.48
C ALA A 107 -17.98 1.88 -5.94
N LYS A 108 -18.78 2.94 -6.07
CA LYS A 108 -18.30 4.26 -6.51
C LYS A 108 -18.84 5.36 -5.62
N ILE A 109 -17.95 6.18 -5.08
CA ILE A 109 -18.29 7.49 -4.50
C ILE A 109 -18.17 8.51 -5.63
N LYS A 110 -19.28 9.17 -5.95
CA LYS A 110 -19.34 10.12 -7.07
C LYS A 110 -18.71 11.46 -6.70
N GLY A 111 -17.68 11.85 -7.45
CA GLY A 111 -17.07 13.16 -7.38
C GLY A 111 -17.88 14.25 -8.09
N SER A 112 -17.52 15.50 -7.82
CA SER A 112 -18.14 16.67 -8.46
C SER A 112 -17.62 16.93 -9.88
N GLU A 113 -16.44 16.41 -10.24
CA GLU A 113 -15.83 16.57 -11.56
C GLU A 113 -15.97 15.29 -12.41
N PRO A 114 -16.12 15.41 -13.74
CA PRO A 114 -16.38 14.25 -14.59
C PRO A 114 -15.13 13.40 -14.88
N GLY A 115 -15.32 12.07 -14.91
CA GLY A 115 -14.53 11.14 -15.72
C GLY A 115 -13.15 10.72 -15.18
N LYS A 116 -12.78 11.11 -13.96
CA LYS A 116 -11.49 10.72 -13.35
C LYS A 116 -11.71 10.05 -12.02
N ALA A 117 -11.05 8.93 -11.81
CA ALA A 117 -11.19 8.14 -10.60
C ALA A 117 -9.84 7.82 -9.94
N LEU A 118 -9.82 7.96 -8.61
CA LEU A 118 -8.92 7.24 -7.73
C LEU A 118 -9.53 5.84 -7.49
N LEU A 119 -8.75 4.79 -7.60
CA LEU A 119 -9.19 3.43 -7.28
C LEU A 119 -8.50 2.92 -6.01
N LEU A 120 -9.29 2.38 -5.08
CA LEU A 120 -8.84 1.65 -3.91
C LEU A 120 -8.96 0.16 -4.21
N LEU A 121 -7.85 -0.58 -4.06
CA LEU A 121 -7.71 -1.97 -4.48
C LEU A 121 -7.21 -2.86 -3.34
N SER A 122 -7.82 -4.04 -3.23
CA SER A 122 -7.34 -5.20 -2.47
C SER A 122 -8.16 -6.41 -2.92
N HIS A 123 -7.71 -7.64 -2.65
CA HIS A 123 -8.45 -8.86 -2.99
C HIS A 123 -9.13 -9.47 -1.76
N TYR A 124 -10.26 -10.17 -1.97
CA TYR A 124 -10.99 -10.82 -0.86
C TYR A 124 -10.87 -12.33 -0.81
N ASP A 125 -10.25 -12.98 -1.80
CA ASP A 125 -9.96 -14.41 -1.72
C ASP A 125 -8.71 -14.65 -0.88
N SER A 126 -8.74 -15.66 -0.02
CA SER A 126 -7.54 -16.13 0.67
C SER A 126 -6.77 -17.10 -0.22
N ALA A 127 -5.45 -17.20 -0.01
CA ALA A 127 -4.62 -18.26 -0.57
C ALA A 127 -5.24 -19.66 -0.48
N VAL A 128 -4.90 -20.50 -1.45
CA VAL A 128 -5.36 -21.88 -1.53
C VAL A 128 -4.89 -22.70 -0.33
N HIS A 129 -5.72 -23.64 0.10
CA HIS A 129 -5.40 -24.62 1.14
C HIS A 129 -4.96 -24.01 2.49
N SER A 130 -5.93 -23.84 3.39
CA SER A 130 -5.77 -23.59 4.84
C SER A 130 -5.49 -22.17 5.33
N SER A 131 -5.11 -21.22 4.46
CA SER A 131 -4.98 -19.81 4.87
C SER A 131 -6.31 -19.22 5.31
N PHE A 132 -6.33 -18.48 6.42
CA PHE A 132 -7.53 -17.73 6.82
C PHE A 132 -7.62 -16.35 6.16
N GLY A 133 -6.57 -15.90 5.45
CA GLY A 133 -6.52 -14.64 4.71
C GLY A 133 -6.71 -13.41 5.60
N ALA A 134 -6.13 -13.41 6.80
CA ALA A 134 -6.29 -12.29 7.73
C ALA A 134 -5.36 -11.12 7.39
N SER A 135 -4.13 -11.43 7.00
CA SER A 135 -3.17 -10.46 6.49
C SER A 135 -3.34 -10.35 4.99
N ASP A 136 -3.38 -11.49 4.28
CA ASP A 136 -3.33 -11.59 2.82
C ASP A 136 -4.69 -11.98 2.20
N ALA A 137 -5.47 -11.05 1.65
CA ALA A 137 -5.38 -9.59 1.83
C ALA A 137 -6.53 -9.02 2.69
N GLY A 138 -7.00 -9.81 3.68
CA GLY A 138 -8.03 -9.35 4.61
C GLY A 138 -7.69 -8.02 5.29
N SER A 139 -6.41 -7.74 5.56
CA SER A 139 -5.98 -6.46 6.14
C SER A 139 -6.20 -5.28 5.19
N GLY A 140 -5.97 -5.47 3.90
CA GLY A 140 -6.21 -4.47 2.85
C GLY A 140 -7.71 -4.19 2.68
N VAL A 141 -8.53 -5.24 2.63
CA VAL A 141 -10.00 -5.11 2.57
C VAL A 141 -10.55 -4.27 3.73
N VAL A 142 -10.14 -4.56 4.97
CA VAL A 142 -10.68 -3.82 6.13
C VAL A 142 -10.08 -2.43 6.27
N THR A 143 -8.87 -2.21 5.75
CA THR A 143 -8.29 -0.87 5.63
C THR A 143 -9.14 -0.02 4.69
N ILE A 144 -9.56 -0.56 3.55
CA ILE A 144 -10.47 0.15 2.63
C ILE A 144 -11.83 0.37 3.26
N LEU A 145 -12.46 -0.64 3.88
CA LEU A 145 -13.79 -0.51 4.49
C LEU A 145 -13.84 0.59 5.57
N GLU A 146 -12.91 0.55 6.54
CA GLU A 146 -12.88 1.54 7.60
C GLU A 146 -12.43 2.92 7.10
N GLY A 147 -11.51 2.97 6.13
CA GLY A 147 -11.06 4.22 5.52
C GLY A 147 -12.18 4.92 4.74
N VAL A 148 -12.96 4.17 3.96
CA VAL A 148 -14.15 4.68 3.26
C VAL A 148 -15.21 5.14 4.26
N ARG A 149 -15.47 4.38 5.33
CA ARG A 149 -16.38 4.78 6.41
C ARG A 149 -15.95 6.11 7.05
N ALA A 150 -14.67 6.25 7.38
CA ALA A 150 -14.12 7.48 7.95
C ALA A 150 -14.19 8.65 6.96
N PHE A 151 -13.86 8.42 5.69
CA PHE A 151 -13.91 9.40 4.63
C PHE A 151 -15.33 9.96 4.45
N LEU A 152 -16.33 9.08 4.30
CA LEU A 152 -17.74 9.45 4.11
C LEU A 152 -18.31 10.21 5.32
N ALA A 153 -17.84 9.91 6.54
CA ALA A 153 -18.28 10.62 7.74
C ALA A 153 -17.88 12.12 7.78
N ASN A 154 -16.97 12.57 6.91
CA ASN A 154 -16.69 14.00 6.73
C ASN A 154 -17.80 14.74 5.99
N ASN A 155 -18.77 14.03 5.36
CA ASN A 155 -19.89 14.61 4.60
C ASN A 155 -19.46 15.63 3.53
N LYS A 156 -18.28 15.43 2.94
CA LYS A 156 -17.74 16.26 1.87
C LYS A 156 -17.73 15.45 0.57
N GLN A 157 -18.28 16.03 -0.49
CA GLN A 157 -18.17 15.44 -1.82
C GLN A 157 -16.74 15.61 -2.35
N PRO A 158 -16.07 14.54 -2.82
CA PRO A 158 -14.76 14.64 -3.46
C PRO A 158 -14.87 15.31 -4.84
N LYS A 159 -13.75 15.80 -5.39
CA LYS A 159 -13.71 16.23 -6.79
C LYS A 159 -13.65 15.06 -7.74
N ASN A 160 -12.75 14.12 -7.49
CA ASN A 160 -12.59 12.91 -8.29
C ASN A 160 -13.58 11.83 -7.83
N ASP A 161 -13.97 10.95 -8.75
CA ASP A 161 -14.64 9.73 -8.35
C ASP A 161 -13.67 8.88 -7.51
N ILE A 162 -14.21 8.15 -6.53
CA ILE A 162 -13.45 7.14 -5.79
C ILE A 162 -14.10 5.79 -6.08
N ILE A 163 -13.38 4.93 -6.78
CA ILE A 163 -13.79 3.56 -7.06
C ILE A 163 -13.21 2.66 -5.97
N ILE A 164 -14.05 1.81 -5.41
CA ILE A 164 -13.67 0.75 -4.52
C ILE A 164 -13.78 -0.53 -5.32
N LEU A 165 -12.66 -1.23 -5.50
CA LEU A 165 -12.61 -2.54 -6.12
C LEU A 165 -12.02 -3.52 -5.11
N ILE A 166 -12.87 -4.44 -4.66
CA ILE A 166 -12.40 -5.62 -3.95
C ILE A 166 -12.44 -6.79 -4.93
N SER A 167 -11.27 -7.18 -5.43
CA SER A 167 -11.09 -8.14 -6.51
C SER A 167 -11.22 -9.60 -6.04
N ASP A 168 -11.57 -10.47 -6.97
CA ASP A 168 -11.73 -11.91 -6.76
C ASP A 168 -10.66 -12.71 -7.53
N GLY A 169 -10.06 -13.71 -6.92
CA GLY A 169 -9.18 -14.65 -7.60
C GLY A 169 -7.81 -14.06 -7.92
N GLU A 170 -7.31 -13.18 -7.06
CA GLU A 170 -5.92 -12.72 -7.09
C GLU A 170 -4.98 -13.92 -6.94
N GLU A 171 -5.29 -14.80 -5.98
CA GLU A 171 -4.44 -15.93 -5.56
C GLU A 171 -4.39 -17.05 -6.60
N LEU A 172 -5.30 -16.98 -7.58
CA LEU A 172 -5.31 -17.86 -8.74
C LEU A 172 -4.59 -17.26 -9.95
N GLY A 173 -3.98 -16.08 -9.83
CA GLY A 173 -3.25 -15.41 -10.91
C GLY A 173 -3.93 -14.12 -11.38
N LEU A 174 -4.29 -13.23 -10.46
CA LEU A 174 -4.72 -11.85 -10.72
C LEU A 174 -5.99 -11.77 -11.57
N LEU A 175 -6.88 -12.75 -11.43
CA LEU A 175 -8.01 -12.94 -12.34
C LEU A 175 -9.02 -11.80 -12.19
N GLY A 176 -9.23 -11.31 -10.97
CA GLY A 176 -10.14 -10.20 -10.67
C GLY A 176 -9.67 -8.89 -11.27
N ALA A 177 -8.38 -8.53 -11.11
CA ALA A 177 -7.83 -7.37 -11.79
C ALA A 177 -7.87 -7.52 -13.31
N ASN A 178 -7.58 -8.70 -13.85
CA ASN A 178 -7.70 -8.97 -15.29
C ASN A 178 -9.13 -8.76 -15.81
N ALA A 179 -10.14 -9.26 -15.07
CA ALA A 179 -11.54 -9.01 -15.36
C ALA A 179 -11.88 -7.51 -15.35
N PHE A 180 -11.41 -6.76 -14.35
CA PHE A 180 -11.72 -5.34 -14.23
C PHE A 180 -11.06 -4.54 -15.37
N VAL A 181 -9.74 -4.63 -15.50
CA VAL A 181 -8.94 -3.82 -16.43
C VAL A 181 -9.36 -4.06 -17.88
N ASN A 182 -9.59 -5.32 -18.27
CA ASN A 182 -9.83 -5.66 -19.67
C ASN A 182 -11.32 -5.60 -20.08
N HIS A 183 -12.27 -5.61 -19.13
CA HIS A 183 -13.69 -5.73 -19.45
C HIS A 183 -14.59 -4.68 -18.78
N HIS A 184 -14.19 -4.06 -17.68
CA HIS A 184 -15.04 -3.10 -16.99
C HIS A 184 -14.93 -1.70 -17.59
N PRO A 185 -16.04 -1.02 -17.92
CA PRO A 185 -15.98 0.33 -18.49
C PRO A 185 -15.29 1.35 -17.58
N TRP A 186 -15.44 1.21 -16.25
CA TRP A 186 -14.78 2.13 -15.30
C TRP A 186 -13.26 2.01 -15.30
N ALA A 187 -12.65 0.96 -15.84
CA ALA A 187 -11.19 0.88 -15.95
C ALA A 187 -10.61 2.08 -16.72
N LYS A 188 -11.35 2.62 -17.69
CA LYS A 188 -10.97 3.80 -18.48
C LYS A 188 -11.02 5.12 -17.70
N GLU A 189 -11.73 5.14 -16.57
CA GLU A 189 -11.86 6.32 -15.71
C GLU A 189 -10.72 6.39 -14.68
N VAL A 190 -10.07 5.26 -14.37
CA VAL A 190 -9.04 5.16 -13.33
C VAL A 190 -7.76 5.86 -13.78
N GLN A 191 -7.28 6.79 -12.97
CA GLN A 191 -6.03 7.52 -13.19
C GLN A 191 -4.93 7.12 -12.19
N LEU A 192 -5.32 6.57 -11.04
CA LEU A 192 -4.40 6.17 -9.99
C LEU A 192 -5.00 5.04 -9.16
N VAL A 193 -4.18 4.06 -8.80
CA VAL A 193 -4.57 2.95 -7.91
C VAL A 193 -3.80 3.03 -6.59
N LEU A 194 -4.50 2.85 -5.47
CA LEU A 194 -3.92 2.54 -4.17
C LEU A 194 -4.21 1.07 -3.86
N ASN A 195 -3.20 0.21 -3.95
CA ASN A 195 -3.31 -1.22 -3.66
C ASN A 195 -2.79 -1.55 -2.27
N PHE A 196 -3.52 -2.38 -1.52
CA PHE A 196 -3.17 -2.80 -0.17
C PHE A 196 -3.04 -4.32 -0.09
N GLU A 197 -1.84 -4.77 0.27
CA GLU A 197 -1.38 -6.16 0.16
C GLU A 197 -0.63 -6.61 1.40
N ALA A 198 -0.38 -7.91 1.51
CA ALA A 198 0.46 -8.48 2.54
C ALA A 198 1.25 -9.68 2.01
N ARG A 199 2.51 -9.82 2.43
CA ARG A 199 3.30 -11.05 2.21
C ARG A 199 3.94 -11.57 3.50
N GLY A 200 3.21 -11.35 4.58
CA GLY A 200 3.58 -11.62 5.95
C GLY A 200 2.44 -11.18 6.86
N SER A 201 2.67 -11.14 8.17
CA SER A 201 1.66 -10.75 9.15
C SER A 201 2.08 -9.56 10.02
N GLY A 202 3.29 -9.02 9.80
CA GLY A 202 3.83 -7.95 10.63
C GLY A 202 4.80 -7.02 9.91
N GLY A 203 5.39 -6.12 10.71
CA GLY A 203 6.39 -5.16 10.27
C GLY A 203 5.84 -3.93 9.55
N PRO A 204 6.72 -3.03 9.09
CA PRO A 204 6.30 -1.84 8.37
C PRO A 204 5.71 -2.19 7.00
N SER A 205 4.64 -1.48 6.62
CA SER A 205 4.13 -1.51 5.25
C SER A 205 5.02 -0.64 4.36
N TYR A 206 5.61 -1.27 3.36
CA TYR A 206 6.43 -0.62 2.33
C TYR A 206 5.55 0.00 1.27
N MET A 207 5.89 1.21 0.83
CA MET A 207 5.32 1.84 -0.35
C MET A 207 6.20 1.53 -1.56
N LEU A 208 5.59 0.92 -2.57
CA LEU A 208 6.21 0.53 -3.84
C LEU A 208 5.42 1.21 -4.97
N MET A 209 6.07 2.00 -5.83
CA MET A 209 5.38 2.71 -6.92
C MET A 209 5.42 1.91 -8.21
N GLU A 210 4.31 1.35 -8.67
CA GLU A 210 4.25 0.67 -9.96
C GLU A 210 3.91 1.66 -11.09
N THR A 211 4.85 1.85 -12.02
CA THR A 211 4.76 2.84 -13.11
C THR A 211 5.21 2.28 -14.47
N ASN A 212 4.60 2.77 -15.56
CA ASN A 212 5.02 2.50 -16.95
C ASN A 212 5.92 3.60 -17.55
N GLY A 213 6.45 4.49 -16.71
CA GLY A 213 7.37 5.55 -17.08
C GLY A 213 8.08 6.08 -15.85
N GLY A 214 8.52 7.33 -15.92
CA GLY A 214 9.12 8.04 -14.80
C GLY A 214 8.18 8.16 -13.60
N ASN A 215 8.76 8.27 -12.41
CA ASN A 215 8.04 8.30 -11.14
C ASN A 215 7.92 9.70 -10.50
N GLU A 216 8.49 10.75 -11.13
CA GLU A 216 8.60 12.09 -10.54
C GLU A 216 7.29 12.62 -9.96
N ASN A 217 6.21 12.58 -10.74
CA ASN A 217 4.93 13.16 -10.35
C ASN A 217 4.27 12.39 -9.20
N LEU A 218 4.44 11.07 -9.16
CA LEU A 218 3.99 10.24 -8.04
C LEU A 218 4.83 10.49 -6.79
N VAL A 219 6.16 10.53 -6.88
CA VAL A 219 7.02 10.86 -5.73
C VAL A 219 6.61 12.20 -5.10
N LYS A 220 6.40 13.23 -5.94
CA LYS A 220 5.94 14.54 -5.47
C LYS A 220 4.54 14.48 -4.86
N ALA A 221 3.61 13.75 -5.47
CA ALA A 221 2.24 13.63 -4.98
C ALA A 221 2.16 12.87 -3.65
N PHE A 222 2.92 11.78 -3.50
CA PHE A 222 3.07 11.04 -2.26
C PHE A 222 3.68 11.90 -1.14
N ASN A 223 4.71 12.70 -1.44
CA ASN A 223 5.26 13.61 -0.44
C ASN A 223 4.24 14.69 -0.03
N LYS A 224 3.46 15.22 -0.99
CA LYS A 224 2.41 16.21 -0.75
C LYS A 224 1.23 15.67 0.07
N SER A 225 0.88 14.39 -0.06
CA SER A 225 -0.14 13.76 0.79
C SER A 225 0.31 13.63 2.25
N ASN A 226 1.62 13.79 2.51
CA ASN A 226 2.22 13.87 3.85
C ASN A 226 1.90 12.65 4.75
N PRO A 227 2.17 11.41 4.30
CA PRO A 227 2.03 10.23 5.16
C PRO A 227 2.88 10.37 6.42
N LYS A 228 2.38 9.80 7.51
CA LYS A 228 3.00 9.97 8.83
C LYS A 228 4.29 9.14 8.97
N TYR A 229 4.25 7.91 8.48
CA TYR A 229 5.33 6.93 8.57
C TYR A 229 5.68 6.41 7.17
N PRO A 230 6.29 7.21 6.28
CA PRO A 230 6.68 6.70 4.98
C PRO A 230 7.79 5.66 5.15
N VAL A 231 7.65 4.51 4.50
CA VAL A 231 8.69 3.50 4.31
C VAL A 231 8.80 3.26 2.82
N ALA A 232 9.69 4.00 2.19
CA ALA A 232 9.79 4.18 0.75
C ALA A 232 11.25 4.30 0.33
N SER A 233 11.64 3.55 -0.69
CA SER A 233 12.95 3.65 -1.29
C SER A 233 12.91 3.22 -2.76
N SER A 234 13.52 4.03 -3.64
CA SER A 234 13.65 3.67 -5.05
C SER A 234 14.48 2.39 -5.24
N LEU A 235 15.42 2.10 -4.34
CA LEU A 235 16.17 0.83 -4.34
C LEU A 235 15.25 -0.37 -4.05
N MET A 236 14.35 -0.24 -3.07
CA MET A 236 13.39 -1.29 -2.73
C MET A 236 12.53 -1.65 -3.94
N TYR A 237 12.03 -0.63 -4.65
CA TYR A 237 11.23 -0.86 -5.84
C TYR A 237 12.04 -1.48 -7.00
N SER A 238 13.30 -1.07 -7.21
CA SER A 238 14.17 -1.71 -8.20
C SER A 238 14.38 -3.20 -7.90
N VAL A 239 14.56 -3.57 -6.63
CA VAL A 239 14.65 -4.98 -6.21
C VAL A 239 13.32 -5.69 -6.41
N TYR A 240 12.20 -5.07 -6.02
CA TYR A 240 10.85 -5.62 -6.19
C TYR A 240 10.56 -6.00 -7.65
N LYS A 241 10.91 -5.14 -8.61
CA LYS A 241 10.76 -5.42 -10.06
C LYS A 241 11.51 -6.66 -10.55
N MET A 242 12.59 -7.05 -9.87
CA MET A 242 13.42 -8.20 -10.26
C MET A 242 12.93 -9.51 -9.66
N LEU A 243 12.06 -9.45 -8.65
CA LEU A 243 11.48 -10.62 -8.02
C LEU A 243 10.25 -11.10 -8.83
N PRO A 244 9.92 -12.40 -8.81
CA PRO A 244 8.72 -12.93 -9.43
C PRO A 244 7.48 -12.59 -8.57
N ASN A 245 7.27 -11.30 -8.34
CA ASN A 245 6.21 -10.76 -7.52
C ASN A 245 5.27 -10.00 -8.44
N ASP A 246 4.03 -10.47 -8.52
CA ASP A 246 2.94 -9.72 -9.12
C ASP A 246 1.87 -9.55 -8.05
N THR A 247 1.12 -8.46 -8.15
CA THR A 247 -0.12 -8.23 -7.40
C THR A 247 -1.18 -7.80 -8.39
N ASP A 248 -2.42 -7.61 -7.95
CA ASP A 248 -3.45 -7.08 -8.83
C ASP A 248 -3.04 -5.76 -9.51
N LEU A 249 -2.27 -4.89 -8.82
CA LEU A 249 -1.73 -3.65 -9.39
C LEU A 249 -0.86 -3.87 -10.64
N THR A 250 -0.20 -5.02 -10.74
CA THR A 250 0.61 -5.37 -11.91
C THR A 250 -0.24 -5.43 -13.18
N VAL A 251 -1.48 -5.92 -13.11
CA VAL A 251 -2.39 -5.94 -14.26
C VAL A 251 -2.83 -4.53 -14.66
N PHE A 252 -3.11 -3.66 -13.67
CA PHE A 252 -3.41 -2.25 -13.94
C PHE A 252 -2.26 -1.55 -14.67
N ARG A 253 -1.03 -1.82 -14.22
CA ARG A 253 0.17 -1.29 -14.87
C ARG A 253 0.33 -1.87 -16.28
N GLU A 254 0.40 -3.19 -16.43
CA GLU A 254 0.77 -3.82 -17.71
C GLU A 254 -0.32 -3.73 -18.77
N ASP A 255 -1.56 -4.08 -18.43
CA ASP A 255 -2.67 -4.13 -19.40
C ASP A 255 -3.39 -2.77 -19.48
N GLY A 256 -3.51 -2.07 -18.35
CA GLY A 256 -4.27 -0.83 -18.24
C GLY A 256 -3.48 0.44 -18.50
N ASN A 257 -2.14 0.38 -18.46
CA ASN A 257 -1.26 1.55 -18.41
C ASN A 257 -1.64 2.55 -17.30
N ILE A 258 -2.06 2.02 -16.15
CA ILE A 258 -2.47 2.77 -14.97
C ILE A 258 -1.38 2.64 -13.90
N ASN A 259 -0.85 3.77 -13.45
CA ASN A 259 0.15 3.79 -12.39
C ASN A 259 -0.51 3.65 -11.01
N GLY A 260 0.24 3.22 -10.01
CA GLY A 260 -0.27 3.13 -8.65
C GLY A 260 0.78 3.00 -7.56
N TYR A 261 0.30 3.05 -6.32
CA TYR A 261 1.06 2.73 -5.13
C TYR A 261 0.61 1.38 -4.61
N ASN A 262 1.56 0.45 -4.44
CA ASN A 262 1.36 -0.80 -3.74
C ASN A 262 1.88 -0.65 -2.31
N PHE A 263 1.03 -0.97 -1.33
CA PHE A 263 1.37 -0.93 0.09
C PHE A 263 1.37 -2.34 0.66
N ALA A 264 2.57 -2.89 0.88
CA ALA A 264 2.75 -4.27 1.32
C ALA A 264 3.69 -4.37 2.52
N PHE A 265 3.33 -5.15 3.53
CA PHE A 265 4.21 -5.55 4.62
C PHE A 265 4.63 -7.01 4.44
N ILE A 266 5.85 -7.34 4.87
CA ILE A 266 6.51 -8.63 4.53
C ILE A 266 7.16 -9.33 5.71
N ASP A 267 7.20 -8.70 6.90
CA ASP A 267 7.77 -9.36 8.07
C ASP A 267 6.82 -10.47 8.54
N ASP A 268 7.36 -11.43 9.27
CA ASP A 268 6.63 -12.65 9.64
C ASP A 268 6.10 -13.45 8.42
N HIS A 269 6.88 -13.42 7.32
CA HIS A 269 6.57 -14.08 6.04
C HIS A 269 6.22 -15.58 6.13
N PHE A 270 6.58 -16.26 7.23
CA PHE A 270 6.24 -17.66 7.44
C PHE A 270 4.74 -17.89 7.68
N ASP A 271 3.98 -16.82 7.90
CA ASP A 271 2.52 -16.87 7.96
C ASP A 271 1.86 -16.87 6.59
N TYR A 272 2.51 -16.23 5.62
CA TYR A 272 2.01 -16.03 4.28
C TYR A 272 1.60 -17.34 3.60
N HIS A 273 0.40 -17.37 3.03
CA HIS A 273 -0.18 -18.55 2.36
C HIS A 273 -0.29 -19.80 3.25
N THR A 274 -0.34 -19.65 4.58
CA THR A 274 -0.48 -20.77 5.52
C THR A 274 -1.67 -20.58 6.46
N ALA A 275 -2.06 -21.65 7.16
CA ALA A 275 -3.02 -21.59 8.27
C ALA A 275 -2.58 -20.69 9.45
N GLN A 276 -1.34 -20.19 9.45
CA GLN A 276 -0.89 -19.23 10.45
C GLN A 276 -1.35 -17.80 10.13
N ASP A 277 -1.61 -17.47 8.86
CA ASP A 277 -2.21 -16.19 8.50
C ASP A 277 -3.63 -16.12 9.05
N SER A 278 -3.77 -15.51 10.22
CA SER A 278 -4.95 -15.57 11.08
C SER A 278 -5.14 -14.26 11.83
N TYR A 279 -6.38 -13.99 12.25
CA TYR A 279 -6.72 -12.77 12.98
C TYR A 279 -5.80 -12.51 14.18
N ALA A 280 -5.38 -13.56 14.90
CA ALA A 280 -4.56 -13.42 16.10
C ALA A 280 -3.11 -13.01 15.79
N ARG A 281 -2.62 -13.29 14.59
CA ARG A 281 -1.22 -13.13 14.22
C ARG A 281 -0.91 -11.83 13.47
N LEU A 282 -1.89 -11.25 12.79
CA LEU A 282 -1.72 -9.93 12.19
C LEU A 282 -1.36 -8.88 13.25
N ASP A 283 -0.19 -8.25 13.10
CA ASP A 283 0.25 -7.12 13.93
C ASP A 283 -0.71 -5.92 13.73
N ARG A 284 -1.20 -5.39 14.85
CA ARG A 284 -2.18 -4.30 14.86
C ARG A 284 -1.55 -2.97 14.44
N ASN A 285 -0.28 -2.75 14.76
CA ASN A 285 0.47 -1.57 14.33
C ASN A 285 0.70 -1.60 12.82
N THR A 286 0.92 -2.79 12.24
CA THR A 286 1.02 -2.97 10.79
C THR A 286 -0.29 -2.60 10.09
N LEU A 287 -1.43 -3.05 10.61
CA LEU A 287 -2.74 -2.64 10.10
C LEU A 287 -2.96 -1.11 10.24
N GLN A 288 -2.60 -0.52 11.39
CA GLN A 288 -2.64 0.95 11.55
C GLN A 288 -1.72 1.65 10.54
N HIS A 289 -0.58 1.06 10.18
CA HIS A 289 0.35 1.64 9.22
C HIS A 289 -0.25 1.72 7.82
N GLN A 290 -0.97 0.69 7.36
CA GLN A 290 -1.72 0.76 6.09
C GLN A 290 -2.76 1.88 6.12
N ALA A 291 -3.44 2.09 7.25
CA ALA A 291 -4.36 3.23 7.42
C ALA A 291 -3.66 4.59 7.38
N ASP A 292 -2.44 4.69 7.96
CA ASP A 292 -1.60 5.88 7.94
C ASP A 292 -1.05 6.20 6.54
N TYR A 293 -1.18 5.28 5.58
CA TYR A 293 -1.07 5.57 4.14
C TYR A 293 -2.42 5.91 3.52
N LEU A 294 -3.44 5.06 3.71
CA LEU A 294 -4.73 5.23 3.04
C LEU A 294 -5.33 6.61 3.30
N MET A 295 -5.47 7.02 4.56
CA MET A 295 -6.19 8.25 4.90
C MET A 295 -5.58 9.52 4.30
N PRO A 296 -4.26 9.79 4.42
CA PRO A 296 -3.67 10.97 3.77
C PRO A 296 -3.74 10.91 2.25
N LEU A 297 -3.48 9.75 1.63
CA LEU A 297 -3.54 9.62 0.17
C LEU A 297 -4.97 9.76 -0.35
N LEU A 298 -5.94 9.09 0.27
CA LEU A 298 -7.36 9.18 -0.08
C LEU A 298 -7.85 10.63 0.01
N ASN A 299 -7.57 11.34 1.11
CA ASN A 299 -7.97 12.73 1.28
C ASN A 299 -7.29 13.66 0.25
N TYR A 300 -6.01 13.43 -0.07
CA TYR A 300 -5.30 14.23 -1.06
C TYR A 300 -5.82 13.98 -2.49
N PHE A 301 -5.89 12.72 -2.92
CA PHE A 301 -6.29 12.35 -4.28
C PHE A 301 -7.80 12.41 -4.52
N ALA A 302 -8.62 12.52 -3.48
CA ALA A 302 -10.03 12.91 -3.62
C ALA A 302 -10.19 14.29 -4.27
N ASP A 303 -9.24 15.21 -4.06
CA ASP A 303 -9.35 16.61 -4.48
C ASP A 303 -8.22 17.09 -5.43
N ALA A 304 -7.09 16.39 -5.50
CA ALA A 304 -5.98 16.75 -6.39
C ALA A 304 -6.29 16.42 -7.86
N SER A 305 -5.73 17.17 -8.82
CA SER A 305 -5.83 16.78 -10.23
C SER A 305 -5.11 15.45 -10.48
N LEU A 306 -5.77 14.55 -11.20
CA LEU A 306 -5.23 13.24 -11.60
C LEU A 306 -4.70 13.23 -13.04
N ASP A 307 -4.69 14.36 -13.75
CA ASP A 307 -4.35 14.43 -15.19
C ASP A 307 -2.88 14.15 -15.50
N ASN A 308 -2.00 14.56 -14.58
CA ASN A 308 -0.56 14.62 -14.82
C ASN A 308 0.20 13.78 -13.78
N LEU A 309 -0.24 12.54 -13.58
CA LEU A 309 0.42 11.60 -12.67
C LEU A 309 1.53 10.79 -13.34
N SER A 310 1.46 10.62 -14.66
CA SER A 310 2.56 10.07 -15.45
C SER A 310 3.71 11.07 -15.55
N ALA A 311 4.94 10.58 -15.64
CA ALA A 311 6.13 11.37 -15.86
C ALA A 311 7.10 10.64 -16.80
N GLU A 312 8.06 11.38 -17.35
CA GLU A 312 9.18 10.81 -18.11
C GLU A 312 10.44 10.70 -17.24
N GLU A 313 10.60 11.59 -16.26
CA GLU A 313 11.75 11.57 -15.36
C GLU A 313 11.57 10.60 -14.19
N ASP A 314 12.65 9.86 -13.92
CA ASP A 314 12.81 9.08 -12.70
C ASP A 314 13.47 9.92 -11.61
N PHE A 315 12.89 9.87 -10.42
CA PHE A 315 13.48 10.38 -9.20
C PHE A 315 14.03 9.22 -8.36
N VAL A 316 15.18 9.47 -7.74
CA VAL A 316 15.65 8.70 -6.60
C VAL A 316 14.92 9.21 -5.37
N TYR A 317 14.43 8.31 -4.53
CA TYR A 317 13.77 8.67 -3.29
C TYR A 317 14.11 7.69 -2.18
N PHE A 318 14.19 8.18 -0.95
CA PHE A 318 14.42 7.36 0.23
C PHE A 318 14.02 8.10 1.49
N ASN A 319 13.73 7.34 2.55
CA ASN A 319 13.47 7.94 3.84
C ASN A 319 14.72 8.55 4.45
N PHE A 320 14.55 9.73 5.04
CA PHE A 320 15.62 10.35 5.79
C PHE A 320 15.10 10.93 7.09
N PRO A 321 15.86 10.79 8.19
CA PRO A 321 15.71 11.56 9.41
C PRO A 321 15.12 12.97 9.27
N PHE A 322 14.04 13.28 10.00
CA PHE A 322 13.38 14.59 10.11
C PHE A 322 12.68 15.11 8.85
N PHE A 323 13.20 14.81 7.67
CA PHE A 323 12.65 15.21 6.38
C PHE A 323 11.63 14.21 5.82
N LYS A 324 11.47 13.04 6.48
CA LYS A 324 10.60 11.91 6.13
C LYS A 324 10.94 11.24 4.80
N LEU A 325 10.96 12.00 3.70
CA LEU A 325 11.28 11.54 2.35
C LEU A 325 12.16 12.59 1.65
N ILE A 326 13.34 12.17 1.22
CA ILE A 326 14.20 12.95 0.30
C ILE A 326 14.00 12.38 -1.10
N TYR A 327 13.96 13.27 -2.09
CA TYR A 327 13.96 12.87 -3.49
C TYR A 327 14.68 13.88 -4.39
N TYR A 328 15.21 13.40 -5.50
CA TYR A 328 15.88 14.21 -6.53
C TYR A 328 15.91 13.46 -7.88
N SER A 329 16.10 14.19 -8.99
CA SER A 329 16.17 13.60 -10.34
C SER A 329 17.33 12.61 -10.47
N PHE A 330 17.08 11.44 -11.06
CA PHE A 330 18.07 10.37 -11.23
C PHE A 330 19.34 10.83 -11.95
N SER A 331 19.23 11.83 -12.83
CA SER A 331 20.36 12.46 -13.50
C SER A 331 21.46 13.00 -12.56
N TRP A 332 21.12 13.30 -11.30
CA TRP A 332 22.06 13.78 -10.29
C TRP A 332 22.95 12.69 -9.68
N VAL A 333 22.60 11.41 -9.86
CA VAL A 333 23.35 10.29 -9.25
C VAL A 333 24.81 10.28 -9.70
N THR A 334 25.07 10.39 -11.01
CA THR A 334 26.44 10.34 -11.55
C THR A 334 27.30 11.53 -11.08
N PRO A 335 26.83 12.79 -11.18
CA PRO A 335 27.55 13.93 -10.60
C PRO A 335 27.83 13.79 -9.10
N MET A 336 26.83 13.39 -8.31
CA MET A 336 26.99 13.21 -6.86
C MET A 336 28.00 12.11 -6.54
N LEU A 337 27.98 10.99 -7.27
CA LEU A 337 28.93 9.89 -7.11
C LEU A 337 30.38 10.35 -7.38
N ILE A 338 30.61 11.10 -8.46
CA ILE A 338 31.93 11.65 -8.78
C ILE A 338 32.42 12.57 -7.66
N ILE A 339 31.57 13.49 -7.19
CA ILE A 339 31.91 14.40 -6.09
C ILE A 339 32.21 13.62 -4.81
N SER A 340 31.36 12.65 -4.44
CA SER A 340 31.59 11.80 -3.25
C SER A 340 32.89 11.01 -3.34
N PHE A 341 33.23 10.49 -4.53
CA PHE A 341 34.50 9.79 -4.76
C PHE A 341 35.71 10.72 -4.60
N LEU A 342 35.65 11.94 -5.15
CA LEU A 342 36.71 12.94 -4.98
C LEU A 342 36.90 13.35 -3.51
N ILE A 343 35.80 13.55 -2.77
CA ILE A 343 35.83 13.84 -1.33
C ILE A 343 36.46 12.69 -0.55
N PHE A 344 36.07 11.44 -0.87
CA PHE A 344 36.63 10.26 -0.25
C PHE A 344 38.15 10.15 -0.48
N LEU A 345 38.62 10.38 -1.71
CA LEU A 345 40.05 10.43 -2.01
C LEU A 345 40.77 11.54 -1.23
N ALA A 346 40.17 12.72 -1.14
CA ALA A 346 40.73 13.83 -0.35
C ALA A 346 40.88 13.45 1.14
N PHE A 347 39.90 12.75 1.72
CA PHE A 347 39.99 12.26 3.11
C PHE A 347 41.05 11.18 3.29
N ILE A 348 41.21 10.25 2.34
CA ILE A 348 42.31 9.26 2.39
C ILE A 348 43.66 9.99 2.37
N ILE A 349 43.86 10.94 1.45
CA ILE A 349 45.10 11.70 1.34
C ILE A 349 45.38 12.50 2.62
N TYR A 350 44.34 13.08 3.22
CA TYR A 350 44.47 13.80 4.49
C TYR A 350 44.80 12.87 5.66
N GLY A 351 44.13 11.73 5.78
CA GLY A 351 44.31 10.80 6.90
C GLY A 351 45.58 9.96 6.86
N ILE A 352 46.26 9.88 5.71
CA ILE A 352 47.59 9.25 5.56
C ILE A 352 48.72 10.22 5.96
N LYS A 353 48.44 11.54 6.00
CA LYS A 353 49.36 12.55 6.56
C LYS A 353 49.20 12.64 8.07
#